data_AF-A0A940G179-F1
#
_entry.id   AF-A0A940G179-F1
#
_cell.length_a   1.000
_cell.length_b   1.000
_cell.length_c   1.000
_cell.angle_alpha   90.00
_cell.angle_beta   90.00
_cell.angle_gamma   90.00
#
_symmetry.space_group_name_H-M   'P 1'
#
loop_
_entity.id
_entity.type
_entity.pdbx_description
1 polymer ?
#
loop_
_entity_poly.entity_id
_entity_poly.type
_entity_poly.pdbx_seq_one_letter_code
_entity_poly.pdbx_strand_id
1 'polypeptide(L)'
;MAQGSGTKAILLSGLVALVVGLLVVVAQIWILEPAARSAAGGSANSDDAVIDANEPMPQSSSPIVEEIAEQTPVIEQPIAPVAPPPAPVLVSFQVETAVAHAGIGKRVGPNYYEMLGHGYVDVAVTWEGRMSDGTASPSAGCQTLVSFTGPESIASIRTDRCALGNTSILNPGSATTKVTVAGEYVATVLDELTGASGSVAFTIAPWSG
;
A
#
# COMPACT_ATOMS: atom_id res chain seq x y z
N MET A 1 -14.56 31.59 -66.49
CA MET A 1 -15.19 30.27 -66.73
C MET A 1 -14.25 29.24 -66.09
N ALA A 2 -14.55 28.38 -65.11
CA ALA A 2 -15.70 28.00 -64.26
C ALA A 2 -15.09 27.62 -62.87
N GLN A 3 -15.58 28.05 -61.71
CA GLN A 3 -16.71 27.56 -60.88
C GLN A 3 -16.73 26.05 -60.52
N GLY A 4 -16.73 25.78 -59.20
CA GLY A 4 -17.05 24.52 -58.50
C GLY A 4 -16.29 24.45 -57.17
N SER A 5 -16.75 24.98 -56.04
CA SER A 5 -17.93 24.64 -55.19
C SER A 5 -18.02 23.16 -54.83
N GLY A 6 -17.92 22.82 -53.53
CA GLY A 6 -18.00 21.44 -53.08
C GLY A 6 -17.76 21.21 -51.58
N THR A 7 -18.55 21.87 -50.75
CA THR A 7 -18.77 21.69 -49.31
C THR A 7 -18.73 20.21 -48.86
N LYS A 8 -17.87 19.86 -47.89
CA LYS A 8 -18.03 18.66 -47.04
C LYS A 8 -17.60 18.95 -45.60
N ALA A 9 -18.46 19.70 -44.92
CA ALA A 9 -18.56 19.68 -43.47
C ALA A 9 -19.81 18.86 -43.09
N ILE A 10 -19.79 18.32 -41.87
CA ILE A 10 -20.89 17.66 -41.17
C ILE A 10 -21.01 16.16 -41.47
N LEU A 11 -20.57 15.34 -40.51
CA LEU A 11 -21.24 14.15 -39.97
C LEU A 11 -20.25 13.30 -39.15
N LEU A 12 -19.80 13.81 -37.99
CA LEU A 12 -19.09 12.99 -36.98
C LEU A 12 -19.45 13.37 -35.54
N SER A 13 -20.51 14.17 -35.34
CA SER A 13 -20.98 14.67 -34.04
C SER A 13 -22.05 13.80 -33.37
N GLY A 14 -22.14 12.51 -33.73
CA GLY A 14 -23.21 11.62 -33.25
C GLY A 14 -22.80 10.52 -32.26
N LEU A 15 -21.50 10.24 -32.10
CA LEU A 15 -21.04 9.02 -31.38
C LEU A 15 -20.30 9.30 -30.05
N VAL A 16 -20.02 10.57 -29.73
CA VAL A 16 -19.31 10.95 -28.49
C VAL A 16 -20.26 11.09 -27.29
N ALA A 17 -21.57 11.30 -27.52
CA ALA A 17 -22.51 11.54 -26.43
C ALA A 17 -22.88 10.27 -25.62
N LEU A 18 -22.68 9.06 -26.17
CA LEU A 18 -23.11 7.82 -25.50
C LEU A 18 -22.01 7.18 -24.63
N VAL A 19 -20.73 7.52 -24.85
CA VAL A 19 -19.61 7.01 -24.03
C VAL A 19 -19.42 7.83 -22.75
N VAL A 20 -19.82 9.11 -22.72
CA VAL A 20 -19.73 9.96 -21.53
C VAL A 20 -20.81 9.62 -20.48
N GLY A 21 -21.94 9.04 -20.89
CA GLY A 21 -23.03 8.66 -19.97
C GLY A 21 -22.72 7.45 -19.08
N LEU A 22 -21.87 6.52 -19.51
CA LEU A 22 -21.64 5.27 -18.77
C LEU A 22 -20.57 5.40 -17.66
N LEU A 23 -19.72 6.43 -17.69
CA LEU A 23 -18.67 6.64 -16.67
C LEU A 23 -19.16 7.40 -15.44
N VAL A 24 -20.32 8.08 -15.49
CA VAL A 24 -20.86 8.83 -14.35
C VAL A 24 -21.58 7.92 -13.34
N VAL A 25 -21.98 6.70 -13.73
CA VAL A 25 -22.72 5.78 -12.85
C VAL A 25 -21.81 4.97 -11.90
N VAL A 26 -20.50 4.89 -12.16
CA VAL A 26 -19.57 4.13 -11.30
C VAL A 26 -18.97 4.97 -10.16
N ALA A 27 -19.15 6.30 -10.18
CA ALA A 27 -18.52 7.20 -9.21
C ALA A 27 -19.33 7.45 -7.90
N GLN A 28 -20.47 6.77 -7.68
CA GLN A 28 -21.38 7.07 -6.57
C GLN A 28 -21.45 5.99 -5.45
N ILE A 29 -20.48 5.07 -5.34
CA ILE A 29 -20.54 3.96 -4.37
C ILE A 29 -19.71 4.19 -3.08
N TRP A 30 -19.08 5.35 -2.86
CA TRP A 30 -18.27 5.59 -1.64
C TRP A 30 -18.70 6.78 -0.77
N ILE A 31 -20.02 7.00 -0.64
CA ILE A 31 -20.54 7.89 0.41
C ILE A 31 -21.58 7.11 1.24
N LEU A 32 -21.10 6.42 2.26
CA LEU A 32 -21.88 6.04 3.45
C LEU A 32 -20.94 5.95 4.65
N GLU A 33 -20.81 7.07 5.36
CA GLU A 33 -20.52 7.04 6.80
C GLU A 33 -21.66 6.31 7.52
N PRO A 34 -21.34 5.62 8.62
CA PRO A 34 -22.16 5.83 9.80
C PRO A 34 -21.31 6.35 10.96
N ALA A 35 -21.59 7.60 11.32
CA ALA A 35 -21.39 8.11 12.66
C ALA A 35 -22.16 7.23 13.65
N ALA A 36 -21.45 6.46 14.48
CA ALA A 36 -22.01 5.81 15.65
C ALA A 36 -21.32 6.38 16.90
N ARG A 37 -22.12 7.16 17.64
CA ARG A 37 -21.88 7.63 19.00
C ARG A 37 -21.45 6.47 19.90
N SER A 38 -20.54 6.73 20.84
CA SER A 38 -20.59 6.07 22.15
C SER A 38 -20.22 7.09 23.22
N ALA A 39 -21.19 7.26 24.12
CA ALA A 39 -21.21 8.20 25.21
C ALA A 39 -20.32 7.74 26.38
N ALA A 40 -19.92 8.71 27.19
CA ALA A 40 -19.33 8.51 28.50
C ALA A 40 -20.30 7.82 29.47
N GLY A 41 -19.76 7.05 30.43
CA GLY A 41 -20.53 6.61 31.60
C GLY A 41 -19.87 5.55 32.47
N GLY A 42 -19.23 5.98 33.56
CA GLY A 42 -19.49 5.49 34.93
C GLY A 42 -19.12 4.06 35.36
N SER A 43 -18.00 3.95 36.09
CA SER A 43 -17.87 3.51 37.50
C SER A 43 -18.82 2.45 38.12
N ALA A 44 -18.19 1.40 38.68
CA ALA A 44 -18.42 0.67 39.95
C ALA A 44 -19.81 0.09 40.31
N ASN A 45 -19.91 -1.23 40.53
CA ASN A 45 -19.87 -1.88 41.86
C ASN A 45 -20.29 -3.38 41.81
N SER A 46 -19.55 -4.20 42.55
CA SER A 46 -19.96 -5.20 43.55
C SER A 46 -20.96 -6.36 43.30
N ASP A 47 -20.48 -7.51 43.75
CA ASP A 47 -21.10 -8.56 44.60
C ASP A 47 -21.92 -9.73 44.01
N ASP A 48 -21.44 -10.91 44.46
CA ASP A 48 -22.13 -12.14 44.85
C ASP A 48 -23.01 -12.92 43.86
N ALA A 49 -22.62 -14.18 43.60
CA ALA A 49 -23.38 -15.32 44.10
C ALA A 49 -22.62 -16.65 43.91
N VAL A 50 -22.43 -17.34 45.04
CA VAL A 50 -22.07 -18.75 45.23
C VAL A 50 -23.21 -19.66 44.76
N ILE A 51 -22.92 -20.74 44.02
CA ILE A 51 -23.59 -22.06 44.20
C ILE A 51 -22.55 -23.18 44.04
N ASP A 52 -22.37 -23.89 45.16
CA ASP A 52 -21.76 -25.18 45.37
C ASP A 52 -22.73 -26.32 44.97
N ALA A 53 -22.23 -27.41 44.37
CA ALA A 53 -22.83 -28.74 44.48
C ALA A 53 -21.90 -29.83 43.89
N ASN A 54 -21.30 -30.60 44.81
CA ASN A 54 -20.73 -31.93 44.62
C ASN A 54 -21.69 -32.90 43.90
N GLU A 55 -21.17 -33.85 43.09
CA GLU A 55 -21.20 -35.29 43.41
C GLU A 55 -20.46 -36.19 42.38
N PRO A 56 -20.02 -37.43 42.78
CA PRO A 56 -19.04 -38.25 42.07
C PRO A 56 -19.61 -39.49 41.32
N MET A 57 -18.81 -39.98 40.34
CA MET A 57 -18.63 -41.34 39.74
C MET A 57 -19.82 -42.31 39.50
N PRO A 58 -19.71 -43.18 38.46
CA PRO A 58 -19.20 -44.53 38.75
C PRO A 58 -18.13 -45.02 37.77
N GLN A 59 -17.24 -45.85 38.33
CA GLN A 59 -16.22 -46.64 37.64
C GLN A 59 -16.84 -47.65 36.68
N SER A 60 -16.28 -47.76 35.47
CA SER A 60 -16.45 -48.92 34.61
C SER A 60 -15.09 -49.57 34.39
N SER A 61 -14.89 -50.70 35.06
CA SER A 61 -13.75 -51.60 34.91
C SER A 61 -14.01 -52.49 33.69
N SER A 62 -13.17 -52.38 32.67
CA SER A 62 -13.05 -53.39 31.61
C SER A 62 -11.71 -54.12 31.74
N PRO A 63 -11.68 -55.43 31.43
CA PRO A 63 -10.53 -56.29 31.68
C PRO A 63 -9.35 -55.97 30.76
N ILE A 64 -8.17 -55.92 31.37
CA ILE A 64 -6.87 -55.84 30.69
C ILE A 64 -6.65 -57.19 29.98
N VAL A 65 -6.64 -57.17 28.64
CA VAL A 65 -6.09 -58.25 27.82
C VAL A 65 -4.63 -57.91 27.57
N GLU A 66 -3.74 -58.66 28.22
CA GLU A 66 -2.29 -58.51 28.08
C GLU A 66 -1.83 -59.29 26.83
N GLU A 67 -1.85 -58.61 25.68
CA GLU A 67 -1.23 -59.11 24.44
C GLU A 67 0.25 -58.74 24.46
N ILE A 68 1.10 -59.75 24.69
CA ILE A 68 2.56 -59.61 24.67
C ILE A 68 2.99 -59.53 23.19
N ALA A 69 2.96 -58.32 22.64
CA ALA A 69 3.60 -58.02 21.36
C ALA A 69 5.10 -57.81 21.59
N GLU A 70 5.91 -58.64 20.95
CA GLU A 70 7.38 -58.57 20.95
C GLU A 70 7.82 -57.27 20.23
N GLN A 71 7.98 -56.19 20.99
CA GLN A 71 8.42 -54.90 20.46
C GLN A 71 9.91 -54.96 20.12
N THR A 72 10.20 -55.06 18.82
CA THR A 72 11.54 -54.75 18.30
C THR A 72 11.79 -53.26 18.56
N PRO A 73 12.86 -52.84 19.25
CA PRO A 73 13.15 -51.43 19.44
C PRO A 73 13.47 -50.80 18.08
N VAL A 74 12.53 -50.03 17.54
CA VAL A 74 12.83 -49.07 16.48
C VAL A 74 13.70 -48.00 17.13
N ILE A 75 15.00 -48.04 16.83
CA ILE A 75 15.90 -46.94 17.16
C ILE A 75 15.49 -45.78 16.24
N GLU A 76 14.51 -44.98 16.67
CA GLU A 76 14.27 -43.66 16.10
C GLU A 76 15.52 -42.83 16.39
N GLN A 77 16.41 -42.74 15.39
CA GLN A 77 17.44 -41.73 15.41
C GLN A 77 16.73 -40.37 15.55
N PRO A 78 17.04 -39.56 16.59
CA PRO A 78 16.48 -38.23 16.69
C PRO A 78 16.90 -37.45 15.45
N ILE A 79 15.96 -37.20 14.55
CA ILE A 79 16.18 -36.26 13.45
C ILE A 79 16.32 -34.91 14.15
N ALA A 80 17.54 -34.37 14.18
CA ALA A 80 17.77 -33.06 14.74
C ALA A 80 16.79 -32.07 14.07
N PRO A 81 16.06 -31.23 14.85
CA PRO A 81 15.14 -30.29 14.26
C PRO A 81 15.90 -29.39 13.29
N VAL A 82 15.57 -29.52 12.01
CA VAL A 82 16.12 -28.65 10.97
C VAL A 82 15.59 -27.25 11.26
N ALA A 83 16.50 -26.31 11.51
CA ALA A 83 16.10 -24.93 11.73
C ALA A 83 15.28 -24.44 10.53
N PRO A 84 14.14 -23.75 10.76
CA PRO A 84 13.39 -23.17 9.66
C PRO A 84 14.30 -22.22 8.86
N PRO A 85 14.10 -22.12 7.54
CA PRO A 85 14.84 -21.17 6.74
C PRO A 85 14.63 -19.74 7.29
N PRO A 86 15.65 -18.87 7.20
CA PRO A 86 15.53 -17.50 7.66
C PRO A 86 14.38 -16.79 6.92
N ALA A 87 13.63 -15.98 7.67
CA ALA A 87 12.57 -15.17 7.07
C ALA A 87 13.15 -14.18 6.05
N PRO A 88 12.49 -13.95 4.90
CA PRO A 88 12.91 -12.92 3.96
C PRO A 88 12.97 -11.55 4.64
N VAL A 89 13.96 -10.74 4.26
CA VAL A 89 14.14 -9.37 4.77
C VAL A 89 13.98 -8.36 3.64
N LEU A 90 13.49 -7.15 3.94
CA LEU A 90 13.43 -6.07 2.96
C LEU A 90 14.85 -5.64 2.59
N VAL A 91 15.14 -5.56 1.29
CA VAL A 91 16.50 -5.25 0.79
C VAL A 91 16.57 -4.02 -0.10
N SER A 92 15.50 -3.64 -0.78
CA SER A 92 15.50 -2.46 -1.66
C SER A 92 14.09 -1.92 -1.91
N PHE A 93 14.03 -0.70 -2.46
CA PHE A 93 12.81 -0.13 -3.03
C PHE A 93 12.95 0.10 -4.53
N GLN A 94 11.90 -0.21 -5.27
CA GLN A 94 11.66 0.32 -6.60
C GLN A 94 10.85 1.60 -6.45
N VAL A 95 11.37 2.73 -6.92
CA VAL A 95 10.75 4.06 -6.73
C VAL A 95 10.35 4.63 -8.09
N GLU A 96 9.16 5.21 -8.15
CA GLU A 96 8.58 5.83 -9.33
C GLU A 96 8.02 7.21 -9.02
N THR A 97 7.80 8.01 -10.06
CA THR A 97 7.16 9.33 -9.93
C THR A 97 5.95 9.46 -10.86
N ALA A 98 5.01 10.29 -10.46
CA ALA A 98 3.86 10.68 -11.26
C ALA A 98 3.42 12.12 -10.94
N VAL A 99 2.54 12.69 -11.78
CA VAL A 99 1.83 13.93 -11.43
C VAL A 99 0.64 13.56 -10.56
N ALA A 100 0.54 14.15 -9.36
CA ALA A 100 -0.53 13.85 -8.41
C ALA A 100 -1.87 14.49 -8.81
N HIS A 101 -1.83 15.69 -9.40
CA HIS A 101 -3.02 16.45 -9.77
C HIS A 101 -2.98 16.92 -11.22
N ALA A 102 -3.94 16.46 -12.02
CA ALA A 102 -4.13 16.93 -13.38
C ALA A 102 -4.47 18.43 -13.42
N GLY A 103 -3.85 19.18 -14.33
CA GLY A 103 -4.10 20.61 -14.53
C GLY A 103 -3.12 21.55 -13.79
N ILE A 104 -2.39 21.05 -12.80
CA ILE A 104 -1.30 21.78 -12.13
C ILE A 104 0.05 21.54 -12.85
N GLY A 105 0.29 20.30 -13.25
CA GLY A 105 1.44 19.91 -14.05
C GLY A 105 1.06 18.91 -15.14
N LYS A 106 2.00 18.62 -16.04
CA LYS A 106 1.84 17.63 -17.09
C LYS A 106 3.07 16.73 -17.18
N ARG A 107 2.86 15.42 -17.31
CA ARG A 107 3.92 14.49 -17.70
C ARG A 107 4.16 14.61 -19.20
N VAL A 108 5.38 14.98 -19.60
CA VAL A 108 5.78 15.11 -21.01
C VAL A 108 6.86 14.12 -21.41
N GLY A 109 7.34 13.30 -20.47
CA GLY A 109 8.20 12.15 -20.74
C GLY A 109 8.29 11.18 -19.55
N PRO A 110 9.09 10.10 -19.67
CA PRO A 110 9.48 9.28 -18.54
C PRO A 110 10.21 10.14 -17.51
N ASN A 111 9.68 10.25 -16.29
CA ASN A 111 10.23 11.09 -15.22
C ASN A 111 10.49 12.56 -15.62
N TYR A 112 9.77 13.09 -16.61
CA TYR A 112 9.90 14.47 -17.04
C TYR A 112 8.52 15.14 -17.02
N TYR A 113 8.45 16.26 -16.31
CA TYR A 113 7.22 16.99 -16.05
C TYR A 113 7.38 18.46 -16.40
N GLU A 114 6.27 19.09 -16.75
CA GLU A 114 6.20 20.50 -17.08
C GLU A 114 5.22 21.20 -16.13
N MET A 115 5.63 22.36 -15.60
CA MET A 115 4.72 23.24 -14.89
C MET A 115 3.63 23.74 -15.85
N LEU A 116 2.39 23.80 -15.38
CA LEU A 116 1.34 24.55 -16.07
C LEU A 116 1.22 25.94 -15.45
N GLY A 117 0.33 26.78 -15.97
CA GLY A 117 0.18 28.21 -15.61
C GLY A 117 -0.06 28.54 -14.12
N HIS A 118 -0.04 27.56 -13.23
CA HIS A 118 -0.07 27.69 -11.78
C HIS A 118 1.30 27.89 -11.13
N GLY A 119 2.40 27.66 -11.87
CA GLY A 119 3.77 27.90 -11.38
C GLY A 119 4.32 26.84 -10.42
N TYR A 120 3.69 25.65 -10.36
CA TYR A 120 4.19 24.51 -9.60
C TYR A 120 3.71 23.18 -10.22
N VAL A 121 4.31 22.06 -9.81
CA VAL A 121 3.87 20.69 -10.09
C VAL A 121 3.71 19.93 -8.78
N ASP A 122 2.59 19.23 -8.60
CA ASP A 122 2.48 18.24 -7.53
C ASP A 122 3.01 16.89 -8.02
N VAL A 123 4.13 16.46 -7.45
CA VAL A 123 4.80 15.19 -7.78
C VAL A 123 4.44 14.16 -6.71
N ALA A 124 3.81 13.06 -7.14
CA ALA A 124 3.67 11.86 -6.35
C ALA A 124 4.93 11.00 -6.52
N VAL A 125 5.53 10.58 -5.41
CA VAL A 125 6.57 9.55 -5.35
C VAL A 125 5.91 8.29 -4.83
N THR A 126 6.02 7.19 -5.56
CA THR A 126 5.47 5.89 -5.18
C THR A 126 6.60 4.86 -5.08
N TRP A 127 6.48 3.88 -4.19
CA TRP A 127 7.50 2.85 -4.06
C TRP A 127 6.97 1.47 -3.69
N GLU A 128 7.63 0.44 -4.25
CA GLU A 128 7.39 -0.97 -3.93
C GLU A 128 8.65 -1.56 -3.30
N GLY A 129 8.52 -2.14 -2.11
CA GLY A 129 9.64 -2.81 -1.43
C GLY A 129 9.89 -4.19 -2.04
N ARG A 130 11.16 -4.57 -2.14
CA ARG A 130 11.58 -5.91 -2.58
C ARG A 130 12.27 -6.65 -1.43
N MET A 131 11.80 -7.85 -1.15
CA MET A 131 12.35 -8.76 -0.16
C MET A 131 13.55 -9.52 -0.74
N SER A 132 14.37 -10.12 0.12
CA SER A 132 15.58 -10.86 -0.25
C SER A 132 15.33 -12.09 -1.13
N ASP A 133 14.10 -12.60 -1.14
CA ASP A 133 13.65 -13.68 -2.02
C ASP A 133 13.07 -13.18 -3.36
N GLY A 134 13.14 -11.87 -3.60
CA GLY A 134 12.65 -11.21 -4.81
C GLY A 134 11.15 -10.85 -4.78
N THR A 135 10.42 -11.22 -3.74
CA THR A 135 8.99 -10.91 -3.63
C THR A 135 8.73 -9.46 -3.22
N ALA A 136 7.51 -8.98 -3.47
CA ALA A 136 7.08 -7.66 -3.02
C ALA A 136 6.89 -7.65 -1.49
N SER A 137 7.35 -6.59 -0.82
CA SER A 137 7.19 -6.42 0.61
C SER A 137 5.80 -5.87 0.95
N PRO A 138 4.99 -6.57 1.76
CA PRO A 138 3.66 -6.09 2.17
C PRO A 138 3.71 -4.96 3.21
N SER A 139 4.89 -4.65 3.75
CA SER A 139 5.13 -3.61 4.76
C SER A 139 5.95 -2.43 4.21
N ALA A 140 6.15 -2.36 2.89
CA ALA A 140 6.99 -1.36 2.22
C ALA A 140 6.59 0.11 2.47
N GLY A 141 5.37 0.38 2.91
CA GLY A 141 4.88 1.74 3.17
C GLY A 141 5.13 2.26 4.59
N CYS A 142 5.68 1.45 5.48
CA CYS A 142 5.75 1.74 6.92
C CYS A 142 7.11 2.32 7.31
N GLN A 143 7.14 3.33 8.19
CA GLN A 143 8.39 3.90 8.73
C GLN A 143 9.41 4.34 7.66
N THR A 144 8.90 4.77 6.51
CA THR A 144 9.75 5.23 5.41
C THR A 144 9.95 6.74 5.46
N LEU A 145 11.16 7.15 5.17
CA LEU A 145 11.55 8.53 4.98
C LEU A 145 11.71 8.80 3.48
N VAL A 146 10.93 9.73 2.95
CA VAL A 146 11.07 10.24 1.59
C VAL A 146 11.79 11.58 1.66
N SER A 147 12.94 11.67 1.02
CA SER A 147 13.78 12.87 0.94
C SER A 147 13.98 13.29 -0.52
N PHE A 148 14.23 14.58 -0.71
CA PHE A 148 14.39 15.17 -2.04
C PHE A 148 15.68 15.97 -2.09
N THR A 149 16.41 15.84 -3.19
CA THR A 149 17.54 16.71 -3.54
C THR A 149 17.25 17.39 -4.86
N GLY A 150 17.53 18.69 -4.97
CA GLY A 150 17.30 19.45 -6.18
C GLY A 150 17.50 20.96 -6.00
N PRO A 151 17.03 21.77 -6.97
CA PRO A 151 17.14 23.23 -6.96
C PRO A 151 16.48 23.93 -5.76
N GLU A 152 15.45 23.33 -5.17
CA GLU A 152 14.78 23.87 -3.99
C GLU A 152 14.80 22.90 -2.82
N SER A 153 14.76 23.45 -1.60
CA SER A 153 14.66 22.66 -0.38
C SER A 153 13.22 22.19 -0.18
N ILE A 154 13.01 20.88 -0.20
CA ILE A 154 11.72 20.25 0.06
C ILE A 154 11.82 19.48 1.38
N ALA A 155 10.88 19.73 2.29
CA ALA A 155 10.83 19.01 3.56
C ALA A 155 10.68 17.51 3.33
N SER A 156 11.45 16.71 4.08
CA SER A 156 11.31 15.25 4.02
C SER A 156 9.97 14.82 4.60
N ILE A 157 9.39 13.78 4.00
CA ILE A 157 8.08 13.24 4.37
C ILE A 157 8.32 11.90 5.04
N ARG A 158 7.77 11.71 6.25
CA ARG A 158 7.84 10.44 6.97
C ARG A 158 6.47 9.77 6.95
N THR A 159 6.41 8.51 6.57
CA THR A 159 5.16 7.72 6.65
C THR A 159 4.93 7.22 8.07
N ASP A 160 3.66 6.99 8.41
CA ASP A 160 3.27 6.53 9.73
C ASP A 160 3.94 5.20 10.13
N ARG A 161 4.07 5.00 11.44
CA ARG A 161 4.50 3.71 11.99
C ARG A 161 3.33 2.73 11.91
N CYS A 162 3.38 1.78 11.00
CA CYS A 162 2.44 0.66 11.04
C CYS A 162 2.69 -0.18 12.29
N ALA A 163 1.61 -0.54 12.99
CA ALA A 163 1.66 -1.67 13.90
C ALA A 163 1.90 -2.94 13.08
N LEU A 164 2.81 -3.82 13.54
CA LEU A 164 3.05 -5.14 12.94
C LEU A 164 1.71 -5.86 12.76
N GLY A 165 1.21 -5.97 11.53
CA GLY A 165 -0.02 -6.73 11.23
C GLY A 165 -0.99 -6.11 10.22
N ASN A 166 -0.93 -4.80 9.96
CA ASN A 166 -1.80 -4.19 8.94
C ASN A 166 -1.10 -4.16 7.58
N THR A 167 -1.12 -5.30 6.89
CA THR A 167 -0.71 -5.42 5.49
C THR A 167 -1.80 -4.86 4.58
N SER A 168 -1.60 -3.67 4.01
CA SER A 168 -2.40 -3.29 2.85
C SER A 168 -1.81 -3.99 1.64
N ILE A 169 -2.49 -5.02 1.14
CA ILE A 169 -2.09 -5.81 -0.05
C ILE A 169 -2.10 -4.95 -1.33
N LEU A 170 -2.64 -3.73 -1.28
CA LEU A 170 -3.04 -2.97 -2.46
C LEU A 170 -2.44 -1.56 -2.60
N ASN A 171 -1.45 -1.13 -1.81
CA ASN A 171 -0.82 0.16 -2.11
C ASN A 171 0.71 0.15 -1.94
N PRO A 172 1.49 0.46 -3.01
CA PRO A 172 2.83 0.97 -2.81
C PRO A 172 2.77 2.18 -1.90
N GLY A 173 3.79 2.37 -1.06
CA GLY A 173 3.87 3.59 -0.28
C GLY A 173 3.88 4.80 -1.22
N SER A 174 3.18 5.87 -0.86
CA SER A 174 3.09 7.06 -1.69
C SER A 174 3.25 8.33 -0.86
N ALA A 175 3.96 9.31 -1.39
CA ALA A 175 4.07 10.64 -0.82
C ALA A 175 3.93 11.68 -1.94
N THR A 176 3.20 12.75 -1.69
CA THR A 176 3.04 13.85 -2.64
C THR A 176 3.77 15.08 -2.14
N THR A 177 4.49 15.76 -3.03
CA THR A 177 5.14 17.03 -2.73
C THR A 177 4.87 18.06 -3.82
N LYS A 178 4.90 19.34 -3.42
CA LYS A 178 4.77 20.48 -4.33
C LYS A 178 6.16 20.97 -4.73
N VAL A 179 6.41 21.05 -6.03
CA VAL A 179 7.69 21.52 -6.61
C VAL A 179 7.44 22.83 -7.35
N THR A 180 8.16 23.90 -6.97
CA THR A 180 7.95 25.27 -7.48
C THR A 180 9.13 25.81 -8.28
N VAL A 181 10.27 25.13 -8.26
CA VAL A 181 11.46 25.51 -9.03
C VAL A 181 11.71 24.48 -10.12
N ALA A 182 12.04 24.94 -11.33
CA ALA A 182 12.40 24.06 -12.43
C ALA A 182 13.82 23.51 -12.26
N GLY A 183 14.06 22.28 -12.69
CA GLY A 183 15.38 21.64 -12.70
C GLY A 183 15.31 20.14 -12.44
N GLU A 184 16.46 19.55 -12.14
CA GLU A 184 16.61 18.12 -11.87
C GLU A 184 16.49 17.82 -10.39
N TYR A 185 15.70 16.80 -10.07
CA TYR A 185 15.45 16.36 -8.71
C TYR A 185 15.75 14.87 -8.58
N VAL A 186 16.09 14.46 -7.37
CA VAL A 186 16.19 13.06 -6.96
C VAL A 186 15.31 12.87 -5.74
N ALA A 187 14.34 11.95 -5.83
CA ALA A 187 13.60 11.46 -4.69
C ALA A 187 14.24 10.17 -4.19
N THR A 188 14.46 10.08 -2.87
CA THR A 188 15.02 8.91 -2.21
C THR A 188 14.07 8.43 -1.13
N VAL A 189 13.74 7.14 -1.19
CA VAL A 189 12.96 6.44 -0.17
C VAL A 189 13.92 5.60 0.66
N LEU A 190 13.86 5.75 1.99
CA LEU A 190 14.66 5.01 2.94
C LEU A 190 13.75 4.38 3.99
N ASP A 191 13.88 3.08 4.21
CA ASP A 191 13.32 2.40 5.37
C ASP A 191 14.31 2.55 6.52
N GLU A 192 13.93 3.29 7.56
CA GLU A 192 14.84 3.61 8.66
C GLU A 192 15.14 2.41 9.57
N LEU A 193 14.35 1.34 9.47
CA LEU A 193 14.51 0.13 10.30
C LEU A 193 15.54 -0.84 9.72
N THR A 194 15.43 -1.12 8.42
CA THR A 194 16.26 -2.08 7.69
C THR A 194 17.42 -1.43 6.95
N GLY A 195 17.34 -0.11 6.69
CA GLY A 195 18.28 0.61 5.84
C GLY A 195 18.07 0.37 4.35
N ALA A 196 17.04 -0.39 3.96
CA ALA A 196 16.68 -0.57 2.56
C ALA A 196 16.33 0.78 1.94
N SER A 197 16.81 1.02 0.72
CA SER A 197 16.60 2.28 0.02
C SER A 197 16.36 2.08 -1.47
N GLY A 198 15.84 3.13 -2.08
CA GLY A 198 15.70 3.27 -3.52
C GLY A 198 15.57 4.74 -3.89
N SER A 199 15.89 5.08 -5.13
CA SER A 199 15.79 6.45 -5.60
C SER A 199 15.34 6.53 -7.05
N VAL A 200 14.81 7.70 -7.41
CA VAL A 200 14.40 8.03 -8.77
C VAL A 200 14.75 9.48 -9.07
N ALA A 201 15.39 9.68 -10.22
CA ALA A 201 15.64 11.01 -10.74
C ALA A 201 14.47 11.45 -11.64
N PHE A 202 14.10 12.72 -11.55
CA PHE A 202 13.08 13.33 -12.40
C PHE A 202 13.39 14.80 -12.68
N THR A 203 12.82 15.34 -13.74
CA THR A 203 13.04 16.72 -14.17
C THR A 203 11.73 17.49 -14.20
N ILE A 204 11.74 18.71 -13.70
CA ILE A 204 10.65 19.68 -13.83
C ILE A 204 11.11 20.79 -14.77
N ALA A 205 10.36 21.01 -15.86
CA ALA A 205 10.56 22.09 -16.81
C ALA A 205 9.64 23.28 -16.51
N PRO A 206 10.06 24.51 -16.84
CA PRO A 206 9.15 25.66 -16.82
C PRO A 206 8.04 25.49 -17.87
N TRP A 207 6.93 26.18 -17.67
CA TRP A 207 5.82 26.19 -18.64
C TRP A 207 6.27 26.78 -19.98
N SER A 208 6.00 26.07 -21.08
CA SER A 208 6.43 26.43 -22.44
C SER A 208 5.36 27.10 -23.31
N GLY A 209 4.11 27.20 -22.84
CA GLY A 209 3.00 27.83 -23.56
C GLY A 209 2.12 26.83 -24.29
#